data_AF-A0A1X9SQZ7-F1
#
_entry.id   AF-A0A1X9SQZ7-F1
#
_cell.length_a   1.000
_cell.length_b   1.000
_cell.length_c   1.000
_cell.angle_alpha   90.00
_cell.angle_beta   90.00
_cell.angle_gamma   90.00
#
_symmetry.space_group_name_H-M   'P 1'
#
loop_
_entity.id
_entity.type
_entity.pdbx_description
1 polymer ?
#
loop_
_entity_poly.entity_id
_entity_poly.type
_entity_poly.pdbx_seq_one_letter_code
_entity_poly.pdbx_strand_id
1 'polypeptide(L)'
;MTNSIFSTIKFYVSNFGFYDYVAVSWVILLFLALFILAIYMMFKRPFFAIFLFLLSFVGLGAGINYSLKFIDDVTRPKDVNIAPLRQLFYSDVMIADVNITNKSKQPFKKCRIKLSFHNIGKSKFENLKFKFNPFHTEVIITEQIEPGKTGEIKFVMKEFRPQNYTTTLRTECF
;
A
#
# COMPACT_ATOMS: atom_id res chain seq x y z
N MET A 1 14.63 -11.96 -6.15
CA MET A 1 13.42 -11.47 -5.45
C MET A 1 13.74 -10.45 -4.34
N THR A 2 14.84 -10.60 -3.59
CA THR A 2 15.31 -9.67 -2.53
C THR A 2 15.57 -8.23 -3.02
N ASN A 3 16.09 -8.05 -4.22
CA ASN A 3 16.37 -6.72 -4.80
C ASN A 3 15.11 -5.84 -4.96
N SER A 4 13.92 -6.43 -5.14
CA SER A 4 12.66 -5.69 -5.29
C SER A 4 12.11 -5.15 -3.97
N ILE A 5 12.40 -5.81 -2.86
CA ILE A 5 11.91 -5.39 -1.54
C ILE A 5 12.75 -4.21 -1.06
N PHE A 6 14.07 -4.32 -1.19
CA PHE A 6 14.99 -3.25 -0.82
C PHE A 6 14.74 -1.96 -1.62
N SER A 7 14.49 -2.07 -2.94
CA SER A 7 14.16 -0.90 -3.76
C SER A 7 12.83 -0.26 -3.37
N THR A 8 11.83 -1.07 -3.01
CA THR A 8 10.54 -0.58 -2.49
C THR A 8 10.73 0.16 -1.16
N ILE A 9 11.48 -0.42 -0.21
CA ILE A 9 11.76 0.23 1.08
C ILE A 9 12.52 1.54 0.87
N LYS A 10 13.53 1.56 -0.01
CA LYS A 10 14.30 2.77 -0.32
C LYS A 10 13.40 3.85 -0.95
N PHE A 11 12.46 3.48 -1.81
CA PHE A 11 11.51 4.42 -2.40
C PHE A 11 10.63 5.05 -1.31
N TYR A 12 10.12 4.26 -0.37
CA TYR A 12 9.32 4.76 0.74
C TYR A 12 10.14 5.70 1.65
N VAL A 13 11.29 5.23 2.13
CA VAL A 13 12.15 6.00 3.03
C VAL A 13 12.65 7.29 2.39
N SER A 14 12.87 7.34 1.08
CA SER A 14 13.33 8.57 0.41
C SER A 14 12.23 9.60 0.13
N ASN A 15 10.96 9.19 0.12
CA ASN A 15 9.84 10.08 -0.20
C ASN A 15 8.87 10.29 0.97
N PHE A 16 9.15 9.71 2.14
CA PHE A 16 8.38 9.97 3.36
C PHE A 16 8.39 11.46 3.73
N GLY A 17 7.19 11.96 4.04
CA GLY A 17 7.01 13.29 4.59
C GLY A 17 7.42 13.32 6.06
N PHE A 18 7.61 14.53 6.59
CA PHE A 18 7.95 14.72 8.00
C PHE A 18 6.95 14.03 8.95
N TYR A 19 5.65 14.13 8.65
CA TYR A 19 4.58 13.51 9.43
C TYR A 19 4.67 11.97 9.45
N ASP A 20 5.08 11.35 8.35
CA ASP A 20 5.25 9.89 8.27
C ASP A 20 6.33 9.41 9.26
N TYR A 21 7.46 10.13 9.33
CA TYR A 21 8.52 9.82 10.29
C TYR A 21 8.09 9.97 11.74
N VAL A 22 7.36 11.04 12.06
CA VAL A 22 6.87 11.29 13.42
C VAL A 22 5.93 10.17 13.86
N ALA A 23 5.00 9.76 13.01
CA ALA A 23 4.05 8.71 13.35
C ALA A 23 4.71 7.33 13.50
N VAL A 24 5.61 6.96 12.58
CA VAL A 24 6.34 5.68 12.69
C VAL A 24 7.22 5.68 13.93
N SER A 25 7.93 6.79 14.21
CA SER A 25 8.73 6.93 15.42
C SER A 25 7.88 6.79 16.69
N TRP A 26 6.69 7.40 16.71
CA TRP A 26 5.76 7.29 17.83
C TRP A 26 5.29 5.85 18.07
N VAL A 27 4.96 5.11 17.01
CA VAL A 27 4.58 3.69 17.12
C VAL A 27 5.73 2.84 17.67
N ILE A 28 6.98 3.09 17.23
CA ILE A 28 8.17 2.40 17.74
C ILE A 28 8.41 2.73 19.22
N LEU A 29 8.24 3.99 19.63
CA LEU A 29 8.36 4.41 21.03
C LEU A 29 7.32 3.70 21.93
N LEU A 30 6.06 3.64 21.49
CA LEU A 30 5.01 2.92 22.21
C LEU A 30 5.32 1.42 22.32
N PHE A 31 5.82 0.80 21.24
CA PHE A 31 6.28 -0.58 21.26
C PHE A 31 7.38 -0.78 22.31
N LEU A 32 8.41 0.08 22.31
CA LEU A 32 9.51 -0.02 23.27
C LEU A 32 9.02 0.13 24.72
N ALA A 33 8.12 1.08 24.97
CA ALA A 33 7.53 1.28 26.29
C ALA A 33 6.75 0.06 26.78
N LEU A 34 5.90 -0.53 25.92
CA LEU A 34 5.17 -1.76 26.24
C LEU A 34 6.09 -2.96 26.43
N PHE A 35 7.15 -3.05 25.62
CA PHE A 35 8.13 -4.12 25.70
C PHE A 35 8.91 -4.09 27.03
N ILE A 36 9.39 -2.91 27.44
CA ILE A 36 10.07 -2.72 28.73
C ILE A 36 9.11 -3.03 29.88
N LEU A 37 7.84 -2.58 29.79
CA LEU A 37 6.81 -2.87 30.79
C LEU A 37 6.56 -4.38 30.91
N ALA A 38 6.51 -5.10 29.79
CA ALA A 38 6.34 -6.55 29.76
C ALA A 38 7.51 -7.27 30.48
N ILE A 39 8.75 -6.86 30.21
CA ILE A 39 9.95 -7.41 30.87
C ILE A 39 9.89 -7.14 32.38
N TYR A 40 9.57 -5.91 32.79
CA TYR A 40 9.47 -5.57 34.21
C TYR A 40 8.39 -6.39 34.93
N MET A 41 7.24 -6.63 34.29
CA MET A 41 6.16 -7.43 34.87
C MET A 41 6.46 -8.92 34.95
N MET A 42 7.46 -9.42 34.21
CA MET A 42 7.81 -10.84 34.18
C MET A 42 8.13 -11.38 35.57
N PHE A 43 8.73 -10.56 36.44
CA PHE A 43 9.09 -10.94 37.82
C PHE A 43 7.89 -11.05 38.78
N LYS A 44 6.78 -10.34 38.52
CA LYS A 44 5.62 -10.28 39.43
C LYS A 44 4.41 -11.09 38.94
N ARG A 45 4.14 -11.06 37.64
CA ARG A 45 2.92 -11.64 37.02
C ARG A 45 3.28 -12.22 35.64
N PRO A 46 3.86 -13.43 35.58
CA PRO A 46 4.40 -13.99 34.33
C PRO A 46 3.34 -14.15 33.24
N PHE A 47 2.11 -14.54 33.59
CA PHE A 47 1.03 -14.70 32.61
C PHE A 47 0.64 -13.38 31.93
N PHE A 48 0.56 -12.30 32.71
CA PHE A 48 0.20 -10.98 32.18
C PHE A 48 1.36 -10.37 31.37
N ALA A 49 2.61 -10.63 31.76
CA ALA A 49 3.79 -10.24 31.01
C ALA A 49 3.81 -10.87 29.61
N ILE A 50 3.48 -12.16 29.48
CA ILE A 50 3.41 -12.86 28.19
C ILE A 50 2.33 -12.24 27.31
N PHE A 51 1.15 -11.95 27.86
CA PHE A 51 0.08 -11.28 27.11
C PHE A 51 0.53 -9.91 26.58
N LEU A 52 1.17 -9.10 27.42
CA LEU A 52 1.64 -7.76 27.08
C LEU A 52 2.78 -7.80 26.04
N PHE A 53 3.66 -8.79 26.14
CA PHE A 53 4.69 -9.06 25.15
C PHE A 53 4.06 -9.37 23.78
N LEU A 54 3.10 -10.29 23.72
CA LEU A 54 2.44 -10.68 22.47
C LEU A 54 1.65 -9.51 21.87
N LEU A 55 0.99 -8.73 22.73
CA LEU A 55 0.30 -7.50 22.35
C LEU A 55 1.25 -6.46 21.76
N SER A 56 2.48 -6.34 22.27
CA SER A 56 3.45 -5.38 21.75
C SER A 56 3.82 -5.68 20.29
N PHE A 57 4.06 -6.95 19.94
CA PHE A 57 4.37 -7.36 18.57
C PHE A 57 3.19 -7.16 17.61
N VAL A 58 1.99 -7.56 18.03
CA VAL A 58 0.77 -7.34 17.24
C VAL A 58 0.51 -5.85 17.06
N GLY A 59 0.69 -5.06 18.13
CA GLY A 59 0.53 -3.62 18.15
C GLY A 59 1.53 -2.89 17.25
N LEU A 60 2.77 -3.37 17.15
CA LEU A 60 3.75 -2.82 16.22
C LEU A 60 3.30 -2.98 14.75
N GLY A 61 2.90 -4.20 14.37
CA GLY A 61 2.44 -4.47 13.01
C GLY A 61 1.16 -3.73 12.66
N ALA A 62 0.14 -3.78 13.53
CA ALA A 62 -1.12 -3.08 13.32
C ALA A 62 -0.96 -1.55 13.39
N GLY A 63 -0.13 -1.06 14.31
CA GLY A 63 0.11 0.36 14.55
C GLY A 63 0.81 1.04 13.37
N ILE A 64 1.81 0.40 12.75
CA ILE A 64 2.44 0.93 11.54
C ILE A 64 1.43 1.02 10.40
N ASN A 65 0.65 -0.05 10.15
CA ASN A 65 -0.34 -0.04 9.08
C ASN A 65 -1.43 1.03 9.30
N TYR A 66 -1.91 1.16 10.54
CA TYR A 66 -2.96 2.11 10.88
C TYR A 66 -2.47 3.56 10.81
N SER A 67 -1.29 3.85 11.37
CA SER A 67 -0.71 5.20 11.36
C SER A 67 -0.44 5.71 9.96
N LEU A 68 0.15 4.88 9.09
CA LEU A 68 0.38 5.25 7.68
C LEU A 68 -0.92 5.53 6.94
N LYS A 69 -1.94 4.67 7.13
CA LYS A 69 -3.25 4.89 6.51
C LYS A 69 -3.92 6.18 7.02
N PHE A 70 -3.83 6.44 8.31
CA PHE A 70 -4.40 7.65 8.92
C PHE A 70 -3.73 8.92 8.38
N ILE A 71 -2.40 8.92 8.24
CA ILE A 71 -1.68 10.06 7.65
C ILE A 71 -2.08 10.26 6.19
N ASP A 72 -2.18 9.20 5.40
CA ASP A 72 -2.61 9.30 4.01
C ASP A 72 -4.01 9.91 3.89
N ASP A 73 -4.97 9.44 4.71
CA ASP A 73 -6.35 9.94 4.68
C ASP A 73 -6.46 11.42 5.12
N VAL A 74 -5.65 11.84 6.11
CA VAL A 74 -5.72 13.20 6.68
C VAL A 74 -4.87 14.21 5.90
N THR A 75 -3.64 13.84 5.56
CA THR A 75 -2.66 14.77 4.97
C THR A 75 -2.63 14.72 3.44
N ARG A 76 -2.98 13.58 2.84
CA ARG A 76 -2.89 13.34 1.40
C ARG A 76 -4.18 12.76 0.81
N PRO A 77 -5.36 13.41 1.01
CA PRO A 77 -6.60 12.93 0.44
C PRO A 77 -6.49 12.88 -1.09
N LYS A 78 -6.80 11.72 -1.66
CA LYS A 78 -6.73 11.43 -3.09
C LYS A 78 -8.02 10.79 -3.55
N ASP A 79 -8.47 11.19 -4.73
CA ASP A 79 -9.54 10.51 -5.45
C ASP A 79 -8.92 9.69 -6.58
N VAL A 80 -9.33 8.43 -6.67
CA VAL A 80 -8.82 7.50 -7.67
C VAL A 80 -9.99 6.98 -8.48
N ASN A 81 -10.03 7.35 -9.76
CA ASN A 81 -11.04 6.86 -10.70
C ASN A 81 -10.36 5.94 -11.70
N ILE A 82 -10.82 4.70 -11.73
CA ILE A 82 -10.39 3.71 -12.72
C ILE A 82 -11.33 3.85 -13.91
N ALA A 83 -10.83 4.30 -15.06
CA ALA A 83 -11.62 4.29 -16.28
C ALA A 83 -11.84 2.83 -16.74
N PRO A 84 -12.90 2.56 -17.52
CA PRO A 84 -13.19 1.20 -17.99
C PRO A 84 -12.00 0.62 -18.74
N LEU A 85 -11.56 -0.58 -18.32
CA LEU A 85 -10.42 -1.27 -18.90
C LEU A 85 -10.75 -1.65 -20.35
N ARG A 86 -9.88 -1.27 -21.29
CA ARG A 86 -10.07 -1.58 -22.71
C ARG A 86 -9.14 -2.71 -23.10
N GLN A 87 -9.73 -3.87 -23.37
CA GLN A 87 -9.02 -5.01 -23.95
C GLN A 87 -9.14 -4.93 -25.48
N LEU A 88 -8.00 -4.86 -26.19
CA LEU A 88 -8.03 -4.96 -27.63
C LEU A 88 -8.14 -6.44 -28.03
N PHE A 89 -9.14 -6.80 -28.84
CA PHE A 89 -9.35 -8.19 -29.26
C PHE A 89 -8.34 -8.66 -30.32
N TYR A 90 -7.73 -7.74 -31.07
CA TYR A 90 -6.86 -8.04 -32.21
C TYR A 90 -5.36 -8.02 -31.89
N SER A 91 -5.01 -7.59 -30.68
CA SER A 91 -3.65 -7.54 -30.18
C SER A 91 -3.70 -8.00 -28.74
N ASP A 92 -2.78 -8.85 -28.28
CA ASP A 92 -2.65 -9.25 -26.87
C ASP A 92 -2.17 -8.05 -26.00
N VAL A 93 -2.91 -6.95 -26.05
CA VAL A 93 -2.58 -5.66 -25.43
C VAL A 93 -3.78 -5.19 -24.66
N MET A 94 -3.52 -4.83 -23.40
CA MET A 94 -4.52 -4.26 -22.51
C MET A 94 -4.12 -2.83 -22.16
N ILE A 95 -5.08 -1.92 -22.29
CA ILE A 95 -4.91 -0.52 -21.93
C ILE A 95 -5.84 -0.20 -20.76
N ALA A 96 -5.26 0.29 -19.67
CA ALA A 96 -5.99 0.77 -18.51
C ALA A 96 -5.65 2.23 -18.28
N ASP A 97 -6.66 3.11 -18.39
CA ASP A 97 -6.54 4.52 -18.07
C ASP A 97 -6.95 4.73 -16.61
N VAL A 98 -6.06 5.34 -15.82
CA VAL A 98 -6.26 5.61 -14.40
C VAL A 98 -6.13 7.11 -14.17
N ASN A 99 -7.18 7.70 -13.62
CA ASN A 99 -7.22 9.12 -13.30
C ASN A 99 -7.06 9.30 -11.79
N ILE A 100 -6.02 10.03 -11.39
CA ILE A 100 -5.73 10.31 -9.99
C ILE A 100 -5.87 11.81 -9.77
N THR A 101 -6.81 12.20 -8.92
CA THR A 101 -7.05 13.61 -8.59
C THR A 101 -6.45 13.92 -7.22
N ASN A 102 -5.59 14.92 -7.16
CA ASN A 102 -5.03 15.40 -5.90
C ASN A 102 -6.06 16.32 -5.21
N LYS A 103 -6.68 15.87 -4.12
CA LYS A 103 -7.56 16.69 -3.28
C LYS A 103 -6.85 17.32 -2.09
N SER A 104 -5.56 17.05 -1.92
CA SER A 104 -4.80 17.60 -0.82
C SER A 104 -4.42 19.06 -1.08
N LYS A 105 -4.04 19.76 -0.02
CA LYS A 105 -3.55 21.15 -0.10
C LYS A 105 -2.10 21.23 -0.59
N GLN A 106 -1.42 20.09 -0.75
CA GLN A 106 -0.01 20.01 -1.12
C GLN A 106 0.16 19.28 -2.46
N PRO A 107 1.14 19.65 -3.30
CA PRO A 107 1.42 18.88 -4.50
C PRO A 107 1.94 17.48 -4.13
N PHE A 108 1.45 16.44 -4.80
CA PHE A 108 2.06 15.12 -4.71
C PHE A 108 3.36 15.13 -5.49
N LYS A 109 4.51 14.96 -4.83
CA LYS A 109 5.82 15.03 -5.49
C LYS A 109 6.06 13.78 -6.32
N LYS A 110 5.69 12.62 -5.79
CA LYS A 110 5.77 11.34 -6.49
C LYS A 110 4.56 10.47 -6.15
N CYS A 111 4.00 9.85 -7.16
CA CYS A 111 2.94 8.86 -7.03
C CYS A 111 3.39 7.55 -7.64
N ARG A 112 3.41 6.50 -6.83
CA ARG A 112 3.59 5.12 -7.28
C ARG A 112 2.23 4.48 -7.44
N ILE A 113 1.97 3.98 -8.64
CA ILE A 113 0.67 3.43 -9.02
C ILE A 113 0.91 1.99 -9.44
N LYS A 114 0.31 1.08 -8.70
CA LYS A 114 0.44 -0.35 -8.89
C LYS A 114 -0.90 -0.91 -9.32
N LEU A 115 -0.93 -1.49 -10.52
CA LEU A 115 -2.08 -2.18 -11.07
C LEU A 115 -1.79 -3.68 -11.06
N SER A 116 -2.59 -4.44 -10.31
CA SER A 116 -2.43 -5.88 -10.14
C SER A 116 -3.67 -6.63 -10.62
N PHE A 117 -3.44 -7.71 -11.36
CA PHE A 117 -4.48 -8.56 -11.92
C PHE A 117 -4.52 -9.90 -11.20
N HIS A 118 -5.73 -10.33 -10.84
CA HIS A 118 -5.97 -11.52 -10.05
C HIS A 118 -6.98 -12.43 -10.75
N ASN A 119 -6.78 -13.74 -10.61
CA ASN A 119 -7.76 -14.72 -11.06
C ASN A 119 -9.00 -14.67 -10.17
N ILE A 120 -10.17 -14.90 -10.78
CA ILE A 120 -11.42 -15.03 -10.04
C ILE A 120 -11.50 -16.45 -9.47
N GLY A 121 -11.48 -16.56 -8.14
CA GLY A 121 -11.67 -17.82 -7.44
C GLY A 121 -13.15 -18.20 -7.38
N LYS A 122 -13.43 -19.50 -7.40
CA LYS A 122 -14.80 -20.03 -7.28
C LYS A 122 -15.29 -19.97 -5.83
N SER A 123 -14.39 -19.80 -4.85
CA SER A 123 -14.68 -19.74 -3.42
C SER A 123 -13.99 -18.56 -2.71
N LYS A 124 -14.44 -18.20 -1.49
CA LYS A 124 -13.85 -17.13 -0.66
C LYS A 124 -12.36 -17.35 -0.35
N PHE A 125 -11.94 -18.59 -0.13
CA PHE A 125 -10.55 -18.93 0.19
C PHE A 125 -9.64 -18.81 -1.03
N GLU A 126 -10.11 -19.25 -2.21
CA GLU A 126 -9.38 -19.07 -3.47
C GLU A 126 -9.22 -17.59 -3.81
N ASN A 127 -10.26 -16.78 -3.63
CA ASN A 127 -10.20 -15.33 -3.81
C ASN A 127 -9.16 -14.67 -2.89
N LEU A 128 -9.05 -15.13 -1.63
CA LEU A 128 -8.04 -14.62 -0.71
C LEU A 128 -6.62 -14.99 -1.17
N LYS A 129 -6.40 -16.25 -1.60
CA LYS A 129 -5.11 -16.70 -2.14
C LYS A 129 -4.70 -15.90 -3.39
N PHE A 130 -5.62 -15.71 -4.33
CA PHE A 130 -5.35 -14.97 -5.56
C PHE A 130 -5.10 -13.48 -5.31
N LYS A 131 -5.69 -12.89 -4.26
CA LYS A 131 -5.39 -11.52 -3.83
C LYS A 131 -3.91 -11.32 -3.43
N PHE A 132 -3.28 -12.35 -2.86
CA PHE A 132 -1.86 -12.29 -2.48
C PHE A 132 -0.90 -12.69 -3.60
N ASN A 133 -1.38 -13.43 -4.61
CA ASN A 133 -0.57 -13.86 -5.75
C ASN A 133 -1.17 -13.38 -7.08
N PRO A 134 -1.00 -12.08 -7.43
CA PRO A 134 -1.41 -11.59 -8.74
C PRO A 134 -0.60 -12.27 -9.85
N PHE A 135 -1.26 -12.57 -10.97
CA PHE A 135 -0.58 -13.19 -12.13
C PHE A 135 0.14 -12.16 -13.00
N HIS A 136 -0.32 -10.91 -13.02
CA HIS A 136 0.35 -9.78 -13.67
C HIS A 136 0.33 -8.56 -12.78
N THR A 137 1.41 -7.76 -12.79
CA THR A 137 1.53 -6.55 -12.00
C THR A 137 2.38 -5.53 -12.73
N GLU A 138 1.81 -4.36 -12.97
CA GLU A 138 2.53 -3.21 -13.52
C GLU A 138 2.64 -2.11 -12.47
N VAL A 139 3.79 -1.42 -12.45
CA VAL A 139 4.06 -0.30 -11.56
C VAL A 139 4.55 0.87 -12.40
N ILE A 140 3.80 1.97 -12.38
CA ILE A 140 4.23 3.24 -12.96
C ILE A 140 4.48 4.23 -11.83
N ILE A 141 5.56 5.00 -11.95
CA ILE A 141 5.86 6.12 -11.05
C ILE A 141 5.63 7.39 -11.85
N THR A 142 4.72 8.23 -11.38
CA THR A 142 4.41 9.52 -11.97
C THR A 142 4.93 10.63 -11.07
N GLU A 143 5.50 11.66 -11.69
CA GLU A 143 6.04 12.82 -10.98
C GLU A 143 4.97 13.92 -10.92
N GLN A 144 4.97 14.63 -9.79
CA GLN A 144 4.34 15.93 -9.59
C GLN A 144 2.87 16.07 -10.07
N ILE A 145 1.90 15.85 -9.17
CA ILE A 145 0.49 16.20 -9.38
C ILE A 145 0.14 17.39 -8.49
N GLU A 146 -0.11 18.55 -9.09
CA GLU A 146 -0.48 19.77 -8.36
C GLU A 146 -1.83 19.63 -7.63
N PRO A 147 -2.05 20.42 -6.55
CA PRO A 147 -3.33 20.45 -5.85
C PRO A 147 -4.51 20.73 -6.79
N GLY A 148 -5.58 19.94 -6.68
CA GLY A 148 -6.79 20.07 -7.50
C GLY A 148 -6.65 19.58 -8.94
N LYS A 149 -5.46 19.18 -9.39
CA LYS A 149 -5.27 18.64 -10.75
C LYS A 149 -5.42 17.11 -10.78
N THR A 150 -5.77 16.62 -11.96
CA THR A 150 -5.88 15.20 -12.26
C THR A 150 -4.68 14.77 -13.11
N GLY A 151 -3.93 13.79 -12.64
CA GLY A 151 -2.95 13.08 -13.45
C GLY A 151 -3.65 11.96 -14.22
N GLU A 152 -3.47 11.92 -15.54
CA GLU A 152 -3.90 10.81 -16.39
C GLU A 152 -2.73 9.83 -16.56
N ILE A 153 -2.89 8.60 -16.07
CA ILE A 153 -1.87 7.56 -16.18
C ILE A 153 -2.40 6.46 -17.07
N LYS A 154 -1.67 6.16 -18.16
CA LYS A 154 -1.99 5.08 -19.08
C LYS A 154 -1.09 3.89 -18.82
N PHE A 155 -1.68 2.76 -18.49
CA PHE A 155 -0.99 1.47 -18.42
C PHE A 155 -1.15 0.74 -19.75
N VAL A 156 -0.04 0.35 -20.37
CA VAL A 156 -0.03 -0.47 -21.59
C VAL A 156 0.66 -1.78 -21.28
N MET A 157 -0.10 -2.87 -21.26
CA MET A 157 0.42 -4.23 -21.02
C MET A 157 0.43 -4.99 -22.33
N LYS A 158 1.55 -5.65 -22.63
CA LYS A 158 1.68 -6.57 -23.76
C LYS A 158 1.55 -8.01 -23.25
N GLU A 159 1.12 -8.92 -24.13
CA GLU A 159 0.88 -10.35 -23.86
C GLU A 159 -0.25 -10.63 -22.85
N PHE A 160 -1.25 -9.76 -22.78
CA PHE A 160 -2.40 -9.96 -21.88
C PHE A 160 -3.47 -10.85 -22.53
N ARG A 161 -3.52 -12.12 -22.14
CA ARG A 161 -4.50 -13.08 -22.66
C ARG A 161 -5.90 -12.84 -22.07
N PRO A 162 -6.99 -13.00 -22.85
CA PRO A 162 -8.36 -12.91 -22.35
C PRO A 162 -8.63 -13.99 -21.30
N GLN A 163 -8.84 -13.59 -20.05
CA GLN A 163 -9.31 -14.46 -18.96
C GLN A 163 -10.34 -13.70 -18.12
N ASN A 164 -11.12 -14.42 -17.31
CA ASN A 164 -11.95 -13.79 -16.28
C ASN A 164 -11.04 -13.33 -15.13
N TYR A 165 -10.84 -12.01 -14.98
CA TYR A 165 -9.96 -11.42 -13.97
C TYR A 165 -10.66 -10.36 -13.12
N THR A 166 -10.12 -10.17 -11.92
CA THR A 166 -10.42 -9.02 -11.05
C THR A 166 -9.18 -8.13 -10.96
N THR A 167 -9.38 -6.82 -10.99
CA THR A 167 -8.30 -5.85 -10.88
C THR A 167 -8.24 -5.25 -9.48
N THR A 168 -7.03 -5.01 -8.99
CA THR A 168 -6.80 -4.16 -7.83
C THR A 168 -5.84 -3.04 -8.20
N LEU A 169 -6.25 -1.82 -7.89
CA LEU A 169 -5.42 -0.64 -8.04
C LEU A 169 -4.95 -0.20 -6.66
N ARG A 170 -3.65 0.01 -6.51
CA ARG A 170 -3.05 0.65 -5.33
C ARG A 170 -2.30 1.90 -5.77
N THR A 171 -2.62 3.02 -5.15
CA THR A 171 -1.96 4.29 -5.38
C THR A 171 -1.28 4.73 -4.09
N GLU A 172 0.01 5.05 -4.16
CA GLU A 172 0.84 5.48 -3.04
C GLU A 172 1.46 6.82 -3.46
N CYS A 173 0.98 7.92 -2.90
CA CYS A 173 1.39 9.27 -3.28
C CYS A 173 2.03 9.96 -2.08
N PHE A 174 3.12 10.69 -2.34
CA PHE A 174 3.97 11.32 -1.32
C PHE A 174 4.03 12.83 -1.46
#